data_AF-A0A3S4Q4W2-F1
#
_entry.id   AF-A0A3S4Q4W2-F1
#
_cell.length_a   1.000
_cell.length_b   1.000
_cell.length_c   1.000
_cell.angle_alpha   90.00
_cell.angle_beta   90.00
_cell.angle_gamma   90.00
#
_symmetry.space_group_name_H-M   'P 1'
#
loop_
_entity.id
_entity.type
_entity.pdbx_description
1 polymer ?
#
loop_
_entity_poly.entity_id
_entity_poly.type
_entity_poly.pdbx_seq_one_letter_code
_entity_poly.pdbx_strand_id
1 'polypeptide(L)'
;FYALYWAITKEFKQYLYGRKFIVYTDSKSAVYFKNSKNINPRIIRMVSELEIFDFEVKHKSGKQNCDADMLSRVKHNAVKKSYLIINGIGQLLTVSQPFERVQVDIMGPFKETSRGNKYIVSAIDQLAKYLEMRPISKQDAYNIGKFINEDMNRHGPPLYLMSDKGKVFISDVVQAIVAINPPCLQQLTSGYHPRSNGTVERVQGTLKNVLKTYCYIDDDDWDLYVPSAKYAYNTKVSETTGFSPFELIYNRLPYNQLDIENEPEIHLHENPFGEKAKQRWKKQLQSAKERMQKRQMNSMQRFNENHRQQIFLIRDAVKLRNRHIDIERSSKLQSVYEGPYLVIKRNTNSVYTIQSLSDPEIRHKVN
;
A
#
# COMPACT_ATOMS: atom_id res chain seq x y z
N PHE A 1 -16.05 29.55 -9.75
CA PHE A 1 -15.18 29.28 -10.91
C PHE A 1 -13.81 28.74 -10.50
N TYR A 2 -13.00 29.47 -9.72
CA TYR A 2 -11.64 29.00 -9.32
C TYR A 2 -11.61 27.61 -8.67
N ALA A 3 -12.52 27.32 -7.74
CA ALA A 3 -12.61 25.99 -7.11
C ALA A 3 -12.90 24.87 -8.13
N LEU A 4 -13.81 25.13 -9.09
CA LEU A 4 -14.11 24.20 -10.19
C LEU A 4 -12.89 23.96 -11.07
N TYR A 5 -12.20 25.03 -11.47
CA TYR A 5 -10.97 24.93 -12.26
C TYR A 5 -9.91 24.10 -11.53
N TRP A 6 -9.67 24.38 -10.26
CA TRP A 6 -8.65 23.69 -9.47
C TRP A 6 -8.99 22.21 -9.27
N ALA A 7 -10.25 21.90 -8.95
CA ALA A 7 -10.71 20.52 -8.79
C ALA A 7 -10.53 19.71 -10.08
N ILE A 8 -10.88 20.26 -11.25
CA ILE A 8 -10.77 19.53 -12.52
C ILE A 8 -9.33 19.42 -13.00
N THR A 9 -8.57 20.52 -12.97
CA THR A 9 -7.25 20.58 -13.62
C THR A 9 -6.09 20.14 -12.74
N LYS A 10 -6.23 20.22 -11.41
CA LYS A 10 -5.16 19.91 -10.46
C LYS A 10 -5.46 18.66 -9.65
N GLU A 11 -6.63 18.58 -9.03
CA GLU A 11 -6.93 17.51 -8.08
C GLU A 11 -7.38 16.22 -8.76
N PHE A 12 -8.41 16.30 -9.59
CA PHE A 12 -9.06 15.13 -10.18
C PHE A 12 -8.74 14.90 -11.65
N LYS A 13 -7.76 15.64 -12.20
CA LYS A 13 -7.37 15.58 -13.62
C LYS A 13 -7.19 14.15 -14.12
N GLN A 14 -6.50 13.32 -13.36
CA GLN A 14 -6.22 11.92 -13.73
C GLN A 14 -7.47 11.04 -13.85
N TYR A 15 -8.54 11.34 -13.09
CA TYR A 15 -9.78 10.58 -13.11
C TYR A 15 -10.78 11.09 -14.16
N LEU A 16 -10.68 12.37 -14.51
CA LEU A 16 -11.63 13.08 -15.36
C LEU A 16 -11.21 13.12 -16.83
N TYR A 17 -9.91 13.01 -17.10
CA TYR A 17 -9.38 13.08 -18.46
C TYR A 17 -9.97 11.98 -19.36
N GLY A 18 -10.47 12.38 -20.54
CA GLY A 18 -11.05 11.45 -21.53
C GLY A 18 -12.41 10.84 -21.14
N ARG A 19 -13.07 11.33 -20.09
CA ARG A 19 -14.40 10.88 -19.65
C ARG A 19 -15.41 12.02 -19.72
N LYS A 20 -16.67 11.69 -20.02
CA LYS A 20 -17.79 12.62 -19.86
C LYS A 20 -18.28 12.63 -18.42
N PHE A 21 -18.35 13.80 -17.79
CA PHE A 21 -18.80 13.92 -16.39
C PHE A 21 -19.66 15.16 -16.14
N ILE A 22 -20.31 15.20 -14.98
CA ILE A 22 -21.17 16.32 -14.55
C ILE A 22 -20.60 16.91 -13.26
N VAL A 23 -20.42 18.23 -13.24
CA VAL A 23 -19.99 18.97 -12.07
C VAL A 23 -21.20 19.66 -11.44
N TYR A 24 -21.52 19.29 -10.21
CA TYR A 24 -22.54 19.98 -9.42
C TYR A 24 -21.90 21.09 -8.58
N THR A 25 -22.46 22.29 -8.64
CA THR A 25 -21.98 23.46 -7.87
C THR A 25 -23.14 24.26 -7.31
N ASP A 26 -22.95 24.81 -6.12
CA ASP A 26 -23.86 25.77 -5.47
C ASP A 26 -23.73 27.20 -6.02
N SER A 27 -22.75 27.42 -6.90
CA SER A 27 -22.48 28.72 -7.50
C SER A 27 -23.17 28.83 -8.87
N LYS A 28 -24.27 29.58 -8.95
CA LYS A 28 -24.95 29.85 -10.24
C LYS A 28 -24.02 30.50 -11.28
N SER A 29 -23.09 31.36 -10.85
CA SER A 29 -22.14 32.01 -11.75
C SER A 29 -21.16 31.03 -12.40
N ALA A 30 -20.86 29.91 -11.75
CA ALA A 30 -20.00 28.86 -12.29
C ALA A 30 -20.67 28.02 -13.39
N VAL A 31 -21.97 28.17 -13.64
CA VAL A 31 -22.65 27.55 -14.80
C VAL A 31 -22.41 28.35 -16.07
N TYR A 32 -22.32 29.67 -15.96
CA TYR A 32 -22.29 30.59 -17.11
C TYR A 32 -20.88 31.10 -17.46
N PHE A 33 -19.83 30.52 -16.90
CA PHE A 33 -18.46 30.98 -17.12
C PHE A 33 -18.03 30.91 -18.60
N LYS A 34 -18.58 29.96 -19.37
CA LYS A 34 -18.36 29.84 -20.82
C LYS A 34 -18.99 30.98 -21.63
N ASN A 35 -19.98 31.68 -21.08
CA ASN A 35 -20.78 32.70 -21.78
C ASN A 35 -20.51 34.13 -21.28
N SER A 36 -19.49 34.34 -20.44
CA SER A 36 -19.22 35.64 -19.84
C SER A 36 -18.54 36.58 -20.85
N LYS A 37 -19.10 37.78 -21.07
CA LYS A 37 -18.66 38.71 -22.15
C LYS A 37 -17.40 39.54 -21.84
N ASN A 38 -16.95 39.61 -20.58
CA ASN A 38 -15.75 40.35 -20.16
C ASN A 38 -14.84 39.42 -19.35
N ILE A 39 -13.87 38.78 -20.02
CA ILE A 39 -13.01 37.77 -19.39
C ILE A 39 -11.58 38.30 -19.30
N ASN A 40 -11.07 38.43 -18.07
CA ASN A 40 -9.66 38.70 -17.79
C ASN A 40 -8.76 37.64 -18.46
N PRO A 41 -7.61 38.00 -19.08
CA PRO A 41 -6.70 37.04 -19.73
C PRO A 41 -6.37 35.79 -18.91
N ARG A 42 -6.31 35.90 -17.57
CA ARG A 42 -6.10 34.76 -16.67
C ARG A 42 -7.23 33.75 -16.72
N ILE A 43 -8.48 34.21 -16.74
CA ILE A 43 -9.66 33.35 -16.80
C ILE A 43 -9.75 32.69 -18.18
N ILE A 44 -9.38 33.39 -19.26
CA ILE A 44 -9.31 32.80 -20.62
C ILE A 44 -8.39 31.58 -20.63
N ARG A 45 -7.16 31.71 -20.11
CA ARG A 45 -6.22 30.57 -20.02
C ARG A 45 -6.80 29.40 -19.22
N MET A 46 -7.45 29.69 -18.09
CA MET A 46 -8.09 28.68 -17.26
C MET A 46 -9.24 27.97 -18.00
N VAL A 47 -10.00 28.68 -18.83
CA VAL A 47 -11.06 28.08 -19.66
C VAL A 47 -10.46 27.20 -20.74
N SER A 48 -9.40 27.64 -21.43
CA SER A 48 -8.71 26.82 -22.43
C SER A 48 -8.14 25.52 -21.85
N GLU A 49 -7.61 25.55 -20.62
CA GLU A 49 -7.19 24.31 -19.94
C GLU A 49 -8.36 23.38 -19.60
N LEU A 50 -9.54 23.93 -19.34
CA LEU A 50 -10.76 23.16 -19.08
C LEU A 50 -11.37 22.57 -20.35
N GLU A 51 -11.09 23.11 -21.53
CA GLU A 51 -11.59 22.58 -22.82
C GLU A 51 -11.07 21.17 -23.12
N ILE A 52 -9.97 20.76 -22.48
CA ILE A 52 -9.42 19.42 -22.63
C ILE A 52 -10.34 18.36 -21.97
N PHE A 53 -11.32 18.77 -21.17
CA PHE A 53 -12.24 17.89 -20.45
C PHE A 53 -13.68 17.99 -21.01
N ASP A 54 -14.37 16.85 -21.11
CA ASP A 54 -15.78 16.79 -21.51
C ASP A 54 -16.69 16.80 -20.27
N PHE A 55 -17.26 17.96 -19.94
CA PHE A 55 -18.14 18.09 -18.79
C PHE A 55 -19.24 19.14 -18.92
N GLU A 56 -20.30 18.90 -18.15
CA GLU A 56 -21.41 19.81 -17.96
C GLU A 56 -21.42 20.35 -16.53
N VAL A 57 -21.67 21.65 -16.35
CA VAL A 57 -21.83 22.24 -15.02
C VAL A 57 -23.31 22.42 -14.72
N LYS A 58 -23.79 21.80 -13.65
CA LYS A 58 -25.17 21.92 -13.18
C LYS A 58 -25.21 22.62 -11.84
N HIS A 59 -26.06 23.63 -11.71
CA HIS A 59 -26.28 24.29 -10.43
C HIS A 59 -27.16 23.41 -9.52
N LYS A 60 -26.69 23.17 -8.29
CA LYS A 60 -27.43 22.49 -7.23
C LYS A 60 -27.51 23.46 -6.04
N SER A 61 -28.72 23.86 -5.63
CA SER A 61 -28.87 24.84 -4.55
C SER A 61 -28.19 24.37 -3.26
N GLY A 62 -27.63 25.28 -2.45
CA GLY A 62 -26.90 24.91 -1.22
C GLY A 62 -27.69 23.97 -0.29
N LYS A 63 -29.02 24.18 -0.16
CA LYS A 63 -29.92 23.29 0.61
C LYS A 63 -29.98 21.85 0.08
N GLN A 64 -29.84 21.67 -1.24
CA GLN A 64 -29.81 20.36 -1.90
C GLN A 64 -28.39 19.84 -2.10
N ASN A 65 -27.37 20.69 -1.96
CA ASN A 65 -25.96 20.33 -2.02
C ASN A 65 -25.44 19.85 -0.65
N CYS A 66 -26.28 19.12 0.09
CA CYS A 66 -25.98 18.57 1.41
C CYS A 66 -24.75 17.66 1.37
N ASP A 67 -24.46 17.02 0.24
CA ASP A 67 -23.33 16.09 0.11
C ASP A 67 -21.99 16.83 0.15
N ALA A 68 -21.87 17.95 -0.58
CA ALA A 68 -20.67 18.79 -0.59
C ALA A 68 -20.53 19.58 0.72
N ASP A 69 -21.65 20.05 1.29
CA ASP A 69 -21.67 20.71 2.60
C ASP A 69 -21.29 19.72 3.72
N MET A 70 -21.78 18.48 3.65
CA MET A 70 -21.38 17.40 4.54
C MET A 70 -19.88 17.12 4.41
N LEU A 71 -19.36 16.87 3.21
CA LEU A 71 -17.93 16.60 2.95
C LEU A 71 -17.01 17.76 3.41
N SER A 72 -17.42 19.00 3.21
CA SER A 72 -16.65 20.18 3.65
C SER A 72 -16.75 20.47 5.15
N ARG A 73 -17.83 20.01 5.81
CA ARG A 73 -18.07 20.15 7.25
C ARG A 73 -17.81 18.87 8.05
N VAL A 74 -17.35 17.78 7.42
CA VAL A 74 -16.89 16.60 8.15
C VAL A 74 -15.77 17.08 9.07
N LYS A 75 -16.11 17.28 10.35
CA LYS A 75 -15.10 17.32 11.41
C LYS A 75 -14.33 16.02 11.24
N HIS A 76 -12.99 16.09 11.17
CA HIS A 76 -12.10 14.92 11.00
C HIS A 76 -12.49 13.71 11.88
N ASN A 77 -13.19 13.94 13.00
CA ASN A 77 -13.69 12.94 13.92
C ASN A 77 -14.98 12.18 13.52
N ALA A 78 -15.66 12.52 12.41
CA ALA A 78 -16.96 11.94 12.03
C ALA A 78 -16.90 10.95 10.85
N VAL A 79 -15.72 10.70 10.27
CA VAL A 79 -15.54 9.54 9.40
C VAL A 79 -15.67 8.30 10.29
N LYS A 80 -16.74 7.51 10.10
CA LYS A 80 -16.82 6.18 10.72
C LYS A 80 -15.55 5.45 10.31
N LYS A 81 -14.72 5.12 11.30
CA LYS A 81 -13.50 4.31 11.12
C LYS A 81 -13.87 2.98 10.47
N SER A 82 -13.90 2.94 9.14
CA SER A 82 -14.27 1.78 8.35
C SER A 82 -13.01 1.04 7.91
N TYR A 83 -12.10 0.78 8.85
CA TYR A 83 -11.08 -0.23 8.61
C TYR A 83 -11.70 -1.58 8.89
N LEU A 84 -11.62 -2.49 7.92
CA LEU A 84 -11.91 -3.89 8.17
C LEU A 84 -10.73 -4.46 8.95
N ILE A 85 -10.90 -4.65 10.26
CA ILE A 85 -9.97 -5.49 11.03
C ILE A 85 -10.36 -6.94 10.73
N ILE A 86 -9.73 -7.54 9.73
CA ILE A 86 -9.86 -8.99 9.54
C ILE A 86 -8.98 -9.66 10.60
N ASN A 87 -9.58 -10.02 11.73
CA ASN A 87 -9.02 -10.98 12.67
C ASN A 87 -9.16 -12.38 12.04
N GLY A 88 -8.16 -12.83 11.29
CA GLY A 88 -8.23 -14.11 10.61
C GLY A 88 -6.89 -14.78 10.53
N ILE A 89 -6.45 -15.39 11.63
CA ILE A 89 -5.38 -16.40 11.60
C ILE A 89 -5.83 -17.48 10.60
N GLY A 90 -5.21 -17.51 9.41
CA GLY A 90 -5.28 -18.68 8.52
C GLY A 90 -6.24 -18.63 7.32
N GLN A 91 -6.97 -17.54 7.03
CA GLN A 91 -7.71 -17.49 5.76
C GLN A 91 -6.77 -17.31 4.56
N LEU A 92 -6.96 -18.15 3.53
CA LEU A 92 -6.32 -17.95 2.22
C LEU A 92 -6.75 -16.56 1.71
N LEU A 93 -5.78 -15.71 1.40
CA LEU A 93 -6.09 -14.42 0.79
C LEU A 93 -6.39 -14.70 -0.68
N THR A 94 -7.67 -14.83 -1.01
CA THR A 94 -8.12 -14.86 -2.39
C THR A 94 -8.05 -13.46 -2.97
N VAL A 95 -7.21 -13.30 -3.99
CA VAL A 95 -7.09 -12.10 -4.82
C VAL A 95 -7.43 -12.51 -6.24
N SER A 96 -8.44 -11.89 -6.84
CA SER A 96 -8.99 -12.31 -8.13
C SER A 96 -8.34 -11.57 -9.31
N GLN A 97 -7.85 -10.34 -9.10
CA GLN A 97 -7.23 -9.55 -10.15
C GLN A 97 -6.13 -8.65 -9.61
N PRO A 98 -5.19 -8.20 -10.47
CA PRO A 98 -4.18 -7.23 -10.07
C PRO A 98 -4.83 -5.94 -9.54
N PHE A 99 -4.16 -5.32 -8.58
CA PHE A 99 -4.58 -4.14 -7.82
C PHE A 99 -5.87 -4.30 -7.01
N GLU A 100 -6.42 -5.51 -6.86
CA GLU A 100 -7.53 -5.72 -5.93
C GLU A 100 -7.08 -5.55 -4.46
N ARG A 101 -5.89 -6.05 -4.12
CA ARG A 101 -5.28 -5.90 -2.79
C ARG A 101 -3.86 -5.39 -2.92
N VAL A 102 -3.59 -4.22 -2.35
CA VAL A 102 -2.28 -3.58 -2.38
C VAL A 102 -1.81 -3.35 -0.96
N GLN A 103 -0.59 -3.80 -0.64
CA GLN A 103 0.01 -3.57 0.67
C GLN A 103 1.01 -2.43 0.62
N VAL A 104 0.79 -1.43 1.46
CA VAL A 104 1.68 -0.27 1.62
C VAL A 104 2.56 -0.48 2.85
N ASP A 105 3.84 -0.12 2.72
CA ASP A 105 4.80 -0.16 3.81
C ASP A 105 5.84 0.96 3.67
N ILE A 106 6.52 1.29 4.77
CA ILE A 106 7.58 2.30 4.82
C ILE A 106 8.89 1.67 5.28
N MET A 107 9.95 1.90 4.52
CA MET A 107 11.29 1.39 4.79
C MET A 107 12.19 2.52 5.28
N GLY A 108 13.05 2.21 6.26
CA GLY A 108 14.05 3.13 6.79
C GLY A 108 14.02 3.18 8.33
N PRO A 109 14.66 4.20 8.93
CA PRO A 109 15.40 5.26 8.26
C PRO A 109 16.66 4.75 7.53
N PHE A 110 16.93 5.32 6.35
CA PHE A 110 18.20 5.23 5.64
C PHE A 110 19.07 6.45 5.98
N LYS A 111 20.33 6.46 5.52
CA LYS A 111 21.16 7.67 5.56
C LYS A 111 20.44 8.78 4.78
N GLU A 112 20.42 10.00 5.32
CA GLU A 112 19.77 11.12 4.65
C GLU A 112 20.49 11.43 3.34
N THR A 113 19.73 11.55 2.26
CA THR A 113 20.29 11.89 0.96
C THR A 113 20.55 13.38 0.84
N SER A 114 21.38 13.79 -0.12
CA SER A 114 21.56 15.22 -0.46
C SER A 114 20.24 15.95 -0.83
N ARG A 115 19.17 15.20 -1.17
CA ARG A 115 17.81 15.71 -1.43
C ARG A 115 16.89 15.70 -0.18
N GLY A 116 17.40 15.30 0.98
CA GLY A 116 16.68 15.22 2.24
C GLY A 116 15.80 13.98 2.40
N ASN A 117 15.96 12.95 1.56
CA ASN A 117 15.18 11.72 1.66
C ASN A 117 15.76 10.79 2.71
N LYS A 118 14.89 10.17 3.52
CA LYS A 118 15.28 9.26 4.63
C LYS A 118 14.55 7.93 4.60
N TYR A 119 13.46 7.85 3.85
CA TYR A 119 12.57 6.70 3.84
C TYR A 119 12.13 6.38 2.42
N ILE A 120 11.66 5.16 2.21
CA ILE A 120 10.99 4.74 0.98
C ILE A 120 9.59 4.28 1.38
N VAL A 121 8.56 4.91 0.82
CA VAL A 121 7.21 4.33 0.84
C VAL A 121 7.07 3.41 -0.35
N SER A 122 6.49 2.24 -0.12
CA SER A 122 6.32 1.19 -1.10
C SER A 122 4.88 0.69 -1.12
N ALA A 123 4.38 0.28 -2.29
CA ALA A 123 3.10 -0.38 -2.45
C ALA A 123 3.31 -1.63 -3.30
N ILE A 124 2.87 -2.79 -2.82
CA ILE A 124 2.97 -4.05 -3.54
C ILE A 124 1.60 -4.66 -3.80
N ASP A 125 1.32 -4.96 -5.07
CA ASP A 125 0.14 -5.73 -5.45
C ASP A 125 0.26 -7.18 -4.96
N GLN A 126 -0.79 -7.71 -4.32
CA GLN A 126 -0.73 -9.03 -3.73
C GLN A 126 -0.83 -10.17 -4.75
N LEU A 127 -1.27 -9.94 -6.00
CA LEU A 127 -1.37 -10.99 -7.01
C LEU A 127 -0.17 -10.97 -7.97
N ALA A 128 -0.05 -9.93 -8.78
CA ALA A 128 1.02 -9.71 -9.74
C ALA A 128 2.37 -9.49 -9.06
N LYS A 129 2.38 -9.12 -7.77
CA LYS A 129 3.59 -8.71 -7.03
C LYS A 129 4.22 -7.45 -7.59
N TYR A 130 3.44 -6.62 -8.29
CA TYR A 130 3.93 -5.37 -8.85
C TYR A 130 4.26 -4.37 -7.75
N LEU A 131 5.47 -3.80 -7.81
CA LEU A 131 6.03 -2.92 -6.80
C LEU A 131 6.03 -1.46 -7.29
N GLU A 132 5.45 -0.58 -6.49
CA GLU A 132 5.63 0.88 -6.56
C GLU A 132 6.46 1.36 -5.39
N MET A 133 7.25 2.41 -5.62
CA MET A 133 8.11 3.01 -4.60
C MET A 133 8.31 4.50 -4.85
N ARG A 134 8.47 5.23 -3.75
CA ARG A 134 8.84 6.64 -3.75
C ARG A 134 9.76 6.97 -2.56
N PRO A 135 10.91 7.63 -2.80
CA PRO A 135 11.69 8.25 -1.73
C PRO A 135 10.90 9.37 -1.05
N ILE A 136 10.93 9.42 0.28
CA ILE A 136 10.28 10.47 1.08
C ILE A 136 11.22 10.94 2.19
N SER A 137 11.08 12.22 2.56
CA SER A 137 11.88 12.85 3.63
C SER A 137 11.34 12.53 5.03
N LYS A 138 10.02 12.34 5.16
CA LYS A 138 9.33 12.14 6.44
C LYS A 138 8.24 11.08 6.33
N GLN A 139 8.05 10.31 7.39
CA GLN A 139 6.94 9.37 7.54
C GLN A 139 5.67 10.11 7.98
N ASP A 140 5.19 11.04 7.16
CA ASP A 140 3.99 11.81 7.45
C ASP A 140 2.84 11.48 6.50
N ALA A 141 1.66 11.85 6.94
CA ALA A 141 0.41 11.66 6.22
C ALA A 141 0.42 12.31 4.82
N TYR A 142 1.09 13.46 4.66
CA TYR A 142 1.19 14.16 3.39
C TYR A 142 1.97 13.36 2.35
N ASN A 143 3.17 12.87 2.71
CA ASN A 143 4.01 12.08 1.83
C ASN A 143 3.36 10.75 1.44
N ILE A 144 2.74 10.06 2.40
CA ILE A 144 1.98 8.82 2.12
C ILE A 144 0.81 9.12 1.19
N GLY A 145 0.07 10.19 1.48
CA GLY A 145 -1.10 10.54 0.69
C GLY A 145 -0.78 10.89 -0.75
N LYS A 146 0.30 11.65 -0.94
CA LYS A 146 0.83 11.97 -2.26
C LYS A 146 1.25 10.71 -3.02
N PHE A 147 1.90 9.75 -2.35
CA PHE A 147 2.28 8.47 -2.96
C PHE A 147 1.07 7.64 -3.40
N ILE A 148 0.05 7.53 -2.55
CA ILE A 148 -1.20 6.82 -2.86
C ILE A 148 -1.87 7.47 -4.08
N ASN A 149 -1.99 8.80 -4.10
CA ASN A 149 -2.72 9.50 -5.15
C ASN A 149 -1.97 9.55 -6.50
N GLU A 150 -0.65 9.73 -6.48
CA GLU A 150 0.13 9.94 -7.71
C GLU A 150 0.76 8.65 -8.27
N ASP A 151 1.31 7.77 -7.42
CA ASP A 151 2.04 6.60 -7.90
C ASP A 151 1.19 5.33 -7.90
N MET A 152 0.34 5.15 -6.89
CA MET A 152 -0.48 3.95 -6.78
C MET A 152 -1.75 4.08 -7.63
N ASN A 153 -2.51 5.17 -7.47
CA ASN A 153 -3.79 5.37 -8.15
C ASN A 153 -3.66 5.59 -9.68
N ARG A 154 -2.44 5.72 -10.22
CA ARG A 154 -2.20 5.68 -11.67
C ARG A 154 -2.65 4.35 -12.30
N HIS A 155 -2.73 3.28 -11.50
CA HIS A 155 -3.24 1.97 -11.89
C HIS A 155 -4.73 1.78 -11.55
N GLY A 156 -5.37 2.82 -11.00
CA GLY A 156 -6.69 2.76 -10.36
C GLY A 156 -6.57 2.49 -8.85
N PRO A 157 -7.55 2.96 -8.05
CA PRO A 157 -7.54 2.71 -6.61
C PRO A 157 -7.81 1.23 -6.32
N PRO A 158 -7.08 0.61 -5.38
CA PRO A 158 -7.30 -0.79 -5.05
C PRO A 158 -8.60 -0.98 -4.28
N LEU A 159 -9.18 -2.17 -4.36
CA LEU A 159 -10.35 -2.50 -3.53
C LEU A 159 -9.97 -2.58 -2.04
N TYR A 160 -8.78 -3.09 -1.73
CA TYR A 160 -8.27 -3.16 -0.37
C TYR A 160 -6.86 -2.56 -0.27
N LEU A 161 -6.73 -1.49 0.52
CA LEU A 161 -5.45 -0.89 0.89
C LEU A 161 -4.98 -1.49 2.22
N MET A 162 -3.98 -2.35 2.15
CA MET A 162 -3.42 -3.04 3.30
C MET A 162 -2.26 -2.24 3.91
N SER A 163 -2.21 -2.13 5.23
CA SER A 163 -1.09 -1.53 5.96
C SER A 163 -0.97 -2.15 7.35
N ASP A 164 0.16 -1.94 8.01
CA ASP A 164 0.30 -2.27 9.43
C ASP A 164 -0.47 -1.28 10.32
N LYS A 165 -0.41 -1.48 11.64
CA LYS A 165 -1.02 -0.56 12.61
C LYS A 165 -0.12 0.66 12.92
N GLY A 166 0.81 1.01 12.04
CA GLY A 166 1.64 2.19 12.17
C GLY A 166 0.78 3.45 12.30
N LYS A 167 1.16 4.36 13.21
CA LYS A 167 0.38 5.58 13.51
C LYS A 167 0.06 6.40 12.26
N VAL A 168 0.97 6.42 11.28
CA VAL A 168 0.80 7.19 10.04
C VAL A 168 -0.29 6.61 9.15
N PHE A 169 -0.44 5.28 9.11
CA PHE A 169 -1.47 4.61 8.32
C PHE A 169 -2.85 4.66 8.96
N ILE A 170 -2.92 4.81 10.29
CA ILE A 170 -4.19 5.00 11.01
C ILE A 170 -4.67 6.47 10.92
N SER A 171 -3.81 7.40 10.50
CA SER A 171 -4.11 8.84 10.47
C SER A 171 -5.35 9.18 9.65
N ASP A 172 -6.02 10.27 10.05
CA ASP A 172 -7.23 10.76 9.38
C ASP A 172 -7.00 11.10 7.90
N VAL A 173 -5.75 11.39 7.52
CA VAL A 173 -5.38 11.67 6.12
C VAL A 173 -5.44 10.41 5.28
N VAL A 174 -4.91 9.28 5.75
CA VAL A 174 -5.01 8.02 4.99
C VAL A 174 -6.47 7.58 4.88
N GLN A 175 -7.27 7.78 5.94
CA GLN A 175 -8.71 7.52 5.88
C GLN A 175 -9.43 8.44 4.88
N ALA A 176 -9.10 9.73 4.85
CA ALA A 176 -9.66 10.68 3.88
C ALA A 176 -9.30 10.27 2.45
N ILE A 177 -8.07 9.82 2.22
CA ILE A 177 -7.60 9.39 0.89
C ILE A 177 -8.29 8.10 0.44
N VAL A 178 -8.52 7.16 1.34
CA VAL A 178 -9.34 5.98 1.05
C VAL A 178 -10.78 6.40 0.72
N ALA A 179 -11.36 7.33 1.48
CA ALA A 179 -12.73 7.79 1.28
C ALA A 179 -12.97 8.50 -0.06
N ILE A 180 -12.00 9.26 -0.57
CA ILE A 180 -12.11 9.92 -1.89
C ILE A 180 -11.85 8.97 -3.07
N ASN A 181 -11.43 7.73 -2.81
CA ASN A 181 -11.08 6.74 -3.83
C ASN A 181 -11.97 5.49 -3.80
N PRO A 182 -13.31 5.59 -3.92
CA PRO A 182 -14.18 4.42 -3.94
C PRO A 182 -13.83 3.48 -5.12
N PRO A 183 -13.91 2.14 -4.95
CA PRO A 183 -14.44 1.41 -3.80
C PRO A 183 -13.39 1.05 -2.72
N CYS A 184 -12.28 1.77 -2.63
CA CYS A 184 -11.17 1.41 -1.74
C CYS A 184 -11.59 1.28 -0.27
N LEU A 185 -11.15 0.20 0.37
CA LEU A 185 -11.33 -0.08 1.78
C LEU A 185 -9.98 -0.25 2.46
N GLN A 186 -9.81 0.34 3.65
CA GLN A 186 -8.62 0.13 4.44
C GLN A 186 -8.66 -1.22 5.16
N GLN A 187 -7.60 -2.00 5.04
CA GLN A 187 -7.42 -3.27 5.75
C GLN A 187 -6.15 -3.21 6.60
N LEU A 188 -6.32 -3.18 7.93
CA LEU A 188 -5.18 -3.18 8.86
C LEU A 188 -4.77 -4.60 9.21
N THR A 189 -3.47 -4.91 9.13
CA THR A 189 -2.97 -6.20 9.62
C THR A 189 -3.02 -6.25 11.15
N SER A 190 -3.34 -7.40 11.74
CA SER A 190 -3.11 -7.60 13.18
C SER A 190 -1.59 -7.61 13.40
N GLY A 191 -1.11 -7.05 14.52
CA GLY A 191 0.32 -6.82 14.78
C GLY A 191 1.22 -8.07 14.84
N TYR A 192 0.69 -9.24 14.48
CA TYR A 192 1.39 -10.50 14.32
C TYR A 192 0.71 -11.33 13.21
N HIS A 193 0.86 -10.90 11.94
CA HIS A 193 0.60 -11.76 10.78
C HIS A 193 1.92 -12.10 10.06
N PRO A 194 2.65 -13.15 10.50
CA PRO A 194 3.89 -13.59 9.86
C PRO A 194 3.75 -13.89 8.35
N ARG A 195 2.53 -14.19 7.87
CA ARG A 195 2.28 -14.60 6.48
C ARG A 195 2.02 -13.44 5.52
N SER A 196 1.26 -12.42 5.92
CA SER A 196 1.05 -11.21 5.11
C SER A 196 2.33 -10.39 5.04
N ASN A 197 3.07 -10.30 6.15
CA ASN A 197 4.37 -9.63 6.19
C ASN A 197 5.48 -10.42 5.50
N GLY A 198 5.46 -11.75 5.44
CA GLY A 198 6.55 -12.53 4.85
C GLY A 198 6.79 -12.31 3.35
N THR A 199 5.80 -11.84 2.59
CA THR A 199 6.02 -11.43 1.19
C THR A 199 6.72 -10.07 1.13
N VAL A 200 6.26 -9.14 1.96
CA VAL A 200 6.84 -7.79 2.07
C VAL A 200 8.24 -7.85 2.64
N GLU A 201 8.51 -8.61 3.69
CA GLU A 201 9.84 -8.80 4.27
C GLU A 201 10.84 -9.34 3.22
N ARG A 202 10.41 -10.24 2.34
CA ARG A 202 11.24 -10.72 1.22
C ARG A 202 11.48 -9.63 0.19
N VAL A 203 10.44 -8.90 -0.22
CA VAL A 203 10.57 -7.76 -1.15
C VAL A 203 11.49 -6.70 -0.56
N GLN A 204 11.36 -6.41 0.72
CA GLN A 204 12.17 -5.45 1.44
C GLN A 204 13.62 -5.90 1.55
N GLY A 205 13.86 -7.20 1.80
CA GLY A 205 15.18 -7.80 1.76
C GLY A 205 15.83 -7.71 0.38
N THR A 206 15.10 -8.06 -0.68
CA THR A 206 15.57 -7.92 -2.07
C THR A 206 15.88 -6.47 -2.40
N LEU A 207 15.02 -5.54 -2.02
CA LEU A 207 15.22 -4.12 -2.30
C LEU A 207 16.44 -3.56 -1.55
N LYS A 208 16.62 -3.92 -0.27
CA LYS A 208 17.82 -3.56 0.49
C LYS A 208 19.08 -4.05 -0.20
N ASN A 209 19.07 -5.27 -0.75
CA ASN A 209 20.21 -5.81 -1.48
C ASN A 209 20.46 -5.07 -2.78
N VAL A 210 19.41 -4.76 -3.56
CA VAL A 210 19.52 -4.00 -4.80
C VAL A 210 20.06 -2.60 -4.53
N LEU A 211 19.50 -1.88 -3.55
CA LEU A 211 19.98 -0.54 -3.18
C LEU A 211 21.44 -0.58 -2.70
N LYS A 212 21.83 -1.60 -1.92
CA LYS A 212 23.23 -1.80 -1.51
C LYS A 212 24.19 -2.00 -2.68
N THR A 213 23.74 -2.56 -3.80
CA THR A 213 24.60 -2.71 -4.99
C THR A 213 24.88 -1.38 -5.68
N TYR A 214 23.98 -0.40 -5.55
CA TYR A 214 24.12 0.90 -6.19
C TYR A 214 24.80 1.97 -5.32
N CYS A 215 24.79 1.82 -3.99
CA CYS A 215 25.46 2.76 -3.09
C CYS A 215 26.95 2.41 -2.98
N TYR A 216 27.81 3.12 -3.72
CA TYR A 216 29.21 2.72 -3.88
C TYR A 216 30.20 3.49 -3.01
N ILE A 217 29.88 4.70 -2.52
CA ILE A 217 30.87 5.55 -1.83
C ILE A 217 30.30 6.28 -0.59
N ASP A 218 29.14 6.94 -0.68
CA ASP A 218 28.66 7.81 0.41
C ASP A 218 27.25 7.50 0.94
N ASP A 219 26.54 6.49 0.42
CA ASP A 219 25.18 6.11 0.85
C ASP A 219 24.16 7.29 0.90
N ASP A 220 24.44 8.44 0.28
CA ASP A 220 23.62 9.67 0.35
C ASP A 220 22.92 9.99 -0.98
N ASP A 221 22.96 9.06 -1.93
CA ASP A 221 22.35 9.17 -3.26
C ASP A 221 21.40 8.01 -3.59
N TRP A 222 21.09 7.16 -2.59
CA TRP A 222 20.28 5.94 -2.77
C TRP A 222 18.92 6.18 -3.42
N ASP A 223 18.34 7.37 -3.24
CA ASP A 223 17.05 7.76 -3.80
C ASP A 223 17.08 7.93 -5.33
N LEU A 224 18.24 8.16 -5.94
CA LEU A 224 18.40 8.16 -7.41
C LEU A 224 18.20 6.77 -8.02
N TYR A 225 18.52 5.72 -7.27
CA TYR A 225 18.46 4.35 -7.75
C TYR A 225 17.12 3.67 -7.48
N VAL A 226 16.21 4.29 -6.72
CA VAL A 226 14.88 3.74 -6.44
C VAL A 226 14.07 3.44 -7.71
N PRO A 227 14.03 4.30 -8.75
CA PRO A 227 13.38 3.97 -10.02
C PRO A 227 13.99 2.75 -10.72
N SER A 228 15.33 2.65 -10.75
CA SER A 228 16.03 1.52 -11.36
C SER A 228 15.80 0.22 -10.58
N ALA A 229 15.82 0.28 -9.25
CA ALA A 229 15.50 -0.85 -8.38
C ALA A 229 14.06 -1.32 -8.57
N LYS A 230 13.11 -0.38 -8.70
CA LYS A 230 11.71 -0.68 -9.02
C LYS A 230 11.58 -1.40 -10.35
N TYR A 231 12.24 -0.88 -11.39
CA TYR A 231 12.20 -1.48 -12.72
C TYR A 231 12.77 -2.90 -12.70
N ALA A 232 13.99 -3.07 -12.18
CA ALA A 232 14.65 -4.37 -12.08
C ALA A 232 13.83 -5.40 -11.29
N TYR A 233 13.16 -4.98 -10.22
CA TYR A 233 12.26 -5.86 -9.47
C TYR A 233 11.04 -6.28 -10.33
N ASN A 234 10.38 -5.32 -10.99
CA ASN A 234 9.15 -5.58 -11.74
C ASN A 234 9.39 -6.38 -13.03
N THR A 235 10.58 -6.33 -13.62
CA THR A 235 10.92 -7.10 -14.83
C THR A 235 11.49 -8.48 -14.52
N LYS A 236 11.95 -8.72 -13.29
CA LYS A 236 12.46 -10.03 -12.87
C LYS A 236 11.31 -11.02 -12.66
N VAL A 237 11.48 -12.25 -13.15
CA VAL A 237 10.53 -13.35 -12.90
C VAL A 237 10.44 -13.62 -11.39
N SER A 238 9.24 -13.48 -10.85
CA SER A 238 8.97 -13.78 -9.44
C SER A 238 8.82 -15.28 -9.26
N GLU A 239 9.57 -15.88 -8.34
CA GLU A 239 9.38 -17.29 -7.99
C GLU A 239 7.94 -17.57 -7.53
N THR A 240 7.30 -16.58 -6.90
CA THR A 240 5.96 -16.74 -6.32
C THR A 240 4.91 -17.00 -7.40
N THR A 241 4.94 -16.22 -8.48
CA THR A 241 3.96 -16.28 -9.57
C THR A 241 4.45 -17.07 -10.77
N GLY A 242 5.77 -17.20 -10.94
CA GLY A 242 6.41 -17.76 -12.14
C GLY A 242 6.48 -16.80 -13.33
N PHE A 243 6.06 -15.55 -13.16
CA PHE A 243 6.05 -14.51 -14.19
C PHE A 243 6.66 -13.23 -13.63
N SER A 244 7.11 -12.33 -14.49
CA SER A 244 7.50 -11.00 -14.02
C SER A 244 6.24 -10.20 -13.62
N PRO A 245 6.30 -9.37 -12.57
CA PRO A 245 5.20 -8.47 -12.25
C PRO A 245 4.78 -7.57 -13.43
N PHE A 246 5.75 -7.10 -14.21
CA PHE A 246 5.51 -6.29 -15.41
C PHE A 246 4.64 -7.02 -16.43
N GLU A 247 4.96 -8.28 -16.72
CA GLU A 247 4.20 -9.10 -17.67
C GLU A 247 2.76 -9.32 -17.21
N LEU A 248 2.55 -9.58 -15.91
CA LEU A 248 1.21 -9.79 -15.35
C LEU A 248 0.35 -8.52 -15.37
N ILE A 249 0.95 -7.33 -15.29
CA ILE A 249 0.23 -6.05 -15.35
C ILE A 249 -0.01 -5.59 -16.79
N TYR A 250 1.01 -5.64 -17.64
CA TYR A 250 0.97 -5.02 -18.97
C TYR A 250 0.70 -6.00 -20.12
N ASN A 251 0.59 -7.30 -19.83
CA ASN A 251 0.41 -8.37 -20.81
C ASN A 251 1.42 -8.34 -21.98
N ARG A 252 2.65 -7.89 -21.67
CA ARG A 252 3.78 -7.82 -22.60
C ARG A 252 5.07 -7.89 -21.81
N LEU A 253 6.14 -8.26 -22.50
CA LEU A 253 7.48 -8.28 -21.90
C LEU A 253 8.12 -6.87 -21.96
N PRO A 254 9.02 -6.56 -21.01
CA PRO A 254 9.63 -5.25 -20.86
C PRO A 254 10.85 -5.07 -21.77
N TYR A 255 10.70 -5.38 -23.07
CA TYR A 255 11.81 -5.33 -24.01
C TYR A 255 12.34 -3.91 -24.17
N ASN A 256 13.66 -3.78 -24.09
CA ASN A 256 14.41 -2.62 -24.51
C ASN A 256 15.17 -2.91 -25.82
N GLN A 257 15.79 -1.90 -26.42
CA GLN A 257 16.45 -2.05 -27.71
C GLN A 257 17.58 -3.10 -27.69
N LEU A 258 18.32 -3.22 -26.59
CA LEU A 258 19.36 -4.25 -26.44
C LEU A 258 18.76 -5.65 -26.39
N ASP A 259 17.58 -5.83 -25.79
CA ASP A 259 16.92 -7.14 -25.74
C ASP A 259 16.51 -7.60 -27.15
N ILE A 260 16.04 -6.65 -27.98
CA ILE A 260 15.65 -6.90 -29.37
C ILE A 260 16.88 -7.23 -30.23
N GLU A 261 17.99 -6.52 -30.02
CA GLU A 261 19.26 -6.75 -30.73
C GLU A 261 19.86 -8.12 -30.39
N ASN A 262 19.66 -8.61 -29.16
CA ASN A 262 20.16 -9.91 -28.70
C ASN A 262 19.20 -11.09 -29.02
N GLU A 263 17.89 -10.85 -29.15
CA GLU A 263 16.88 -11.86 -29.49
C GLU A 263 15.94 -11.37 -30.61
N PRO A 264 16.35 -11.45 -31.88
CA PRO A 264 15.58 -10.91 -33.02
C PRO A 264 14.25 -11.64 -33.30
N GLU A 265 14.02 -12.82 -32.71
CA GLU A 265 12.75 -13.56 -32.80
C GLU A 265 11.66 -13.05 -31.84
N ILE A 266 11.94 -12.03 -31.03
CA ILE A 266 10.93 -11.39 -30.19
C ILE A 266 9.76 -10.93 -31.06
N HIS A 267 8.58 -11.54 -30.88
CA HIS A 267 7.35 -11.18 -31.58
C HIS A 267 6.85 -9.77 -31.15
N LEU A 268 7.46 -8.72 -31.71
CA LEU A 268 7.12 -7.32 -31.46
C LEU A 268 5.70 -6.93 -31.95
N HIS A 269 5.09 -7.77 -32.81
CA HIS A 269 3.83 -7.48 -33.49
C HIS A 269 2.60 -8.12 -32.84
N GLU A 270 2.74 -8.83 -31.72
CA GLU A 270 1.57 -9.39 -31.05
C GLU A 270 0.80 -8.28 -30.34
N ASN A 271 -0.41 -7.97 -30.82
CA ASN A 271 -1.27 -6.98 -30.18
C ASN A 271 -1.61 -7.45 -28.75
N PRO A 272 -1.14 -6.76 -27.69
CA PRO A 272 -1.34 -7.18 -26.30
C PRO A 272 -2.81 -7.12 -25.86
N PHE A 273 -3.68 -6.50 -26.67
CA PHE A 273 -5.11 -6.40 -26.46
C PHE A 273 -5.94 -7.29 -27.41
N GLY A 274 -5.28 -8.07 -28.28
CA GLY A 274 -5.92 -9.04 -29.15
C GLY A 274 -6.55 -10.20 -28.38
N GLU A 275 -7.51 -10.91 -28.98
CA GLU A 275 -8.24 -11.99 -28.29
C GLU A 275 -7.32 -13.12 -27.82
N LYS A 276 -6.32 -13.48 -28.63
CA LYS A 276 -5.28 -14.46 -28.25
C LYS A 276 -4.48 -13.98 -27.03
N ALA A 277 -4.07 -12.71 -27.01
CA ALA A 277 -3.33 -12.13 -25.90
C ALA A 277 -4.17 -12.07 -24.61
N LYS A 278 -5.47 -11.75 -24.71
CA LYS A 278 -6.41 -11.81 -23.58
C LYS A 278 -6.55 -13.22 -23.01
N GLN A 279 -6.67 -14.23 -23.88
CA GLN A 279 -6.76 -15.63 -23.47
C GLN A 279 -5.47 -16.12 -22.81
N ARG A 280 -4.31 -15.77 -23.37
CA ARG A 280 -3.00 -16.05 -22.76
C ARG A 280 -2.92 -15.43 -21.37
N TRP A 281 -3.22 -14.14 -21.26
CA TRP A 281 -3.16 -13.41 -19.98
C TRP A 281 -4.07 -14.02 -18.91
N LYS A 282 -5.30 -14.41 -19.27
CA LYS A 282 -6.20 -15.13 -18.36
C LYS A 282 -5.58 -16.43 -17.84
N LYS A 283 -4.93 -17.21 -18.71
CA LYS A 283 -4.21 -18.44 -18.32
C LYS A 283 -3.02 -18.14 -17.42
N GLN A 284 -2.25 -17.09 -17.71
CA GLN A 284 -1.11 -16.67 -16.89
C GLN A 284 -1.55 -16.26 -15.48
N LEU A 285 -2.58 -15.42 -15.37
CA LEU A 285 -3.15 -15.03 -14.08
C LEU A 285 -3.67 -16.23 -13.29
N GLN A 286 -4.35 -17.17 -13.96
CA GLN A 286 -4.84 -18.38 -13.32
C GLN A 286 -3.69 -19.24 -12.78
N SER A 287 -2.65 -19.45 -13.58
CA SER A 287 -1.44 -20.18 -13.15
C SER A 287 -0.73 -19.48 -11.99
N ALA A 288 -0.62 -18.14 -12.02
CA ALA A 288 -0.02 -17.36 -10.94
C ALA A 288 -0.78 -17.54 -9.62
N LYS A 289 -2.12 -17.51 -9.66
CA LYS A 289 -2.98 -17.76 -8.48
C LYS A 289 -2.77 -19.16 -7.92
N GLU A 290 -2.79 -20.18 -8.76
CA GLU A 290 -2.61 -21.58 -8.34
C GLU A 290 -1.24 -21.79 -7.67
N ARG A 291 -0.18 -21.21 -8.24
CA ARG A 291 1.17 -21.26 -7.64
C ARG A 291 1.21 -20.56 -6.29
N MET A 292 0.58 -19.40 -6.17
CA MET A 292 0.47 -18.68 -4.90
C MET A 292 -0.30 -19.48 -3.85
N GLN A 293 -1.45 -20.03 -4.20
CA GLN A 293 -2.29 -20.84 -3.31
C GLN A 293 -1.52 -22.08 -2.83
N LYS A 294 -0.87 -22.81 -3.76
CA LYS A 294 -0.03 -23.97 -3.42
C LYS A 294 1.11 -23.60 -2.47
N ARG A 295 1.81 -22.48 -2.71
CA ARG A 295 2.85 -21.99 -1.79
C ARG A 295 2.27 -21.63 -0.42
N GLN A 296 1.10 -20.98 -0.37
CA GLN A 296 0.44 -20.64 0.89
C GLN A 296 0.02 -21.88 1.67
N MET A 297 -0.53 -22.89 1.00
CA MET A 297 -0.89 -24.19 1.59
C MET A 297 0.34 -24.92 2.13
N ASN A 298 1.41 -25.04 1.32
CA ASN A 298 2.65 -25.69 1.75
C ASN A 298 3.29 -24.97 2.94
N SER A 299 3.27 -23.64 2.94
CA SER A 299 3.75 -22.84 4.08
C SER A 299 2.88 -23.06 5.33
N MET A 300 1.56 -23.21 5.17
CA MET A 300 0.66 -23.50 6.28
C MET A 300 0.88 -24.89 6.86
N GLN A 301 1.08 -25.89 6.01
CA GLN A 301 1.38 -27.25 6.41
C GLN A 301 2.72 -27.33 7.16
N ARG A 302 3.80 -26.76 6.60
CA ARG A 302 5.11 -26.68 7.27
C ARG A 302 5.03 -25.91 8.59
N PHE A 303 4.21 -24.87 8.66
CA PHE A 303 4.00 -24.16 9.91
C PHE A 303 3.32 -25.05 10.93
N ASN A 304 2.24 -25.76 10.57
CA ASN A 304 1.54 -26.67 11.48
C ASN A 304 2.43 -27.83 11.94
N GLU A 305 3.28 -28.36 11.05
CA GLU A 305 4.24 -29.43 11.36
C GLU A 305 5.37 -28.95 12.28
N ASN A 306 5.85 -27.71 12.10
CA ASN A 306 6.93 -27.13 12.90
C ASN A 306 6.45 -26.34 14.13
N HIS A 307 5.17 -25.96 14.20
CA HIS A 307 4.56 -25.41 15.41
C HIS A 307 4.33 -26.54 16.40
N ARG A 308 5.38 -26.86 17.14
CA ARG A 308 5.19 -27.43 18.47
C ARG A 308 4.45 -26.38 19.30
N GLN A 309 3.16 -26.58 19.57
CA GLN A 309 2.53 -25.84 20.64
C GLN A 309 3.33 -26.12 21.91
N GLN A 310 4.12 -25.14 22.33
CA GLN A 310 4.87 -25.23 23.57
C GLN A 310 3.85 -25.05 24.69
N ILE A 311 3.35 -26.18 25.19
CA ILE A 311 2.41 -26.22 26.30
C ILE A 311 3.24 -26.09 27.57
N PHE A 312 3.01 -25.01 28.32
CA PHE A 312 3.62 -24.83 29.63
C PHE A 312 2.71 -25.40 30.71
N LEU A 313 3.26 -26.18 31.62
CA LEU A 313 2.57 -26.73 32.77
C LEU A 313 2.59 -25.72 33.93
N ILE A 314 1.65 -25.89 34.86
CA ILE A 314 1.68 -25.12 36.11
C ILE A 314 2.98 -25.47 36.84
N ARG A 315 3.68 -24.43 37.31
CA ARG A 315 5.03 -24.42 37.90
C ARG A 315 6.22 -24.44 36.93
N ASP A 316 5.99 -24.41 35.62
CA ASP A 316 7.10 -24.21 34.68
C ASP A 316 7.72 -22.82 34.87
N ALA A 317 9.05 -22.76 34.89
CA ALA A 317 9.80 -21.53 34.88
C ALA A 317 9.90 -20.98 33.44
N VAL A 318 9.43 -19.76 33.23
CA VAL A 318 9.36 -19.11 31.92
C VAL A 318 9.95 -17.70 31.99
N LYS A 319 10.42 -17.18 30.85
CA LYS A 319 10.78 -15.77 30.69
C LYS A 319 9.74 -15.08 29.81
N LEU A 320 9.28 -13.91 30.21
CA LEU A 320 8.33 -13.12 29.46
C LEU A 320 9.08 -12.25 28.45
N ARG A 321 8.63 -12.18 27.20
CA ARG A 321 9.29 -11.33 26.19
C ARG A 321 8.97 -9.86 26.45
N ASN A 322 10.01 -9.03 26.56
CA ASN A 322 9.86 -7.58 26.75
C ASN A 322 9.15 -6.96 25.55
N ARG A 323 8.03 -6.28 25.80
CA ARG A 323 7.28 -5.51 24.79
C ARG A 323 7.49 -4.01 24.90
N HIS A 324 8.10 -3.54 25.99
CA HIS A 324 8.49 -2.15 26.17
C HIS A 324 9.88 -1.97 25.58
N ILE A 325 9.94 -1.16 24.52
CA ILE A 325 11.20 -0.69 23.94
C ILE A 325 11.55 0.56 24.73
N ASP A 326 12.65 0.52 25.48
CA ASP A 326 13.18 1.70 26.14
C ASP A 326 13.67 2.67 25.06
N ILE A 327 13.05 3.84 24.96
CA ILE A 327 13.28 4.78 23.84
C ILE A 327 14.70 5.38 23.93
N GLU A 328 15.30 5.40 25.12
CA GLU A 328 16.62 5.99 25.38
C GLU A 328 17.78 5.00 25.12
N ARG A 329 17.52 3.70 24.99
CA ARG A 329 18.53 2.68 24.72
C ARG A 329 18.41 2.12 23.31
N SER A 330 19.53 1.85 22.64
CA SER A 330 19.53 1.15 21.36
C SER A 330 18.78 -0.19 21.45
N SER A 331 17.74 -0.35 20.64
CA SER A 331 16.86 -1.54 20.62
C SER A 331 17.61 -2.86 20.38
N LYS A 332 18.84 -2.79 19.85
CA LYS A 332 19.71 -3.96 19.63
C LYS A 332 20.43 -4.46 20.89
N LEU A 333 20.49 -3.66 21.96
CA LEU A 333 21.23 -3.97 23.19
C LEU A 333 20.31 -4.23 24.41
N GLN A 334 18.99 -4.18 24.23
CA GLN A 334 18.03 -4.44 25.31
C GLN A 334 17.78 -5.94 25.49
N SER A 335 17.63 -6.39 26.74
CA SER A 335 17.25 -7.78 27.02
C SER A 335 15.90 -8.07 26.38
N VAL A 336 15.85 -9.09 25.52
CA VAL A 336 14.64 -9.49 24.79
C VAL A 336 13.57 -10.09 25.72
N TYR A 337 13.98 -10.57 26.90
CA TYR A 337 13.11 -11.22 27.87
C TYR A 337 13.34 -10.69 29.30
N GLU A 338 12.26 -10.57 30.07
CA GLU A 338 12.20 -10.32 31.51
C GLU A 338 11.80 -11.59 32.28
N GLY A 339 12.02 -11.56 33.60
CA GLY A 339 11.75 -12.67 34.50
C GLY A 339 12.99 -13.11 35.28
N PRO A 340 12.98 -14.30 35.89
CA PRO A 340 12.08 -15.43 35.61
C PRO A 340 10.69 -15.34 36.26
N TYR A 341 9.72 -16.04 35.66
CA TYR A 341 8.35 -16.21 36.17
C TYR A 341 7.96 -17.69 36.30
N LEU A 342 6.99 -18.00 37.16
CA LEU A 342 6.35 -19.31 37.23
C LEU A 342 4.95 -19.26 36.62
N VAL A 343 4.58 -20.29 35.86
CA VAL A 343 3.19 -20.46 35.41
C VAL A 343 2.34 -20.87 36.61
N ILE A 344 1.42 -20.01 37.04
CA ILE A 344 0.53 -20.32 38.17
C ILE A 344 -0.86 -20.79 37.72
N LYS A 345 -1.25 -20.47 36.49
CA LYS A 345 -2.53 -20.91 35.93
C LYS A 345 -2.47 -20.97 34.41
N ARG A 346 -3.05 -22.01 33.84
CA ARG A 346 -3.37 -22.08 32.41
C ARG A 346 -4.82 -21.64 32.22
N ASN A 347 -5.04 -20.54 31.50
CA ASN A 347 -6.39 -20.00 31.30
C ASN A 347 -7.05 -20.59 30.05
N THR A 348 -6.31 -20.69 28.95
CA THR A 348 -6.72 -21.35 27.70
C THR A 348 -5.54 -22.13 27.09
N ASN A 349 -5.67 -22.64 25.85
CA ASN A 349 -4.64 -23.46 25.22
C ASN A 349 -3.31 -22.71 24.96
N SER A 350 -3.42 -21.45 24.56
CA SER A 350 -2.41 -20.40 24.70
C SER A 350 -2.93 -19.43 25.79
N VAL A 351 -2.28 -18.42 26.34
CA VAL A 351 -2.80 -17.68 27.52
C VAL A 351 -2.63 -18.38 28.88
N TYR A 352 -1.60 -17.92 29.57
CA TYR A 352 -1.18 -18.32 30.90
C TYR A 352 -1.22 -17.13 31.86
N THR A 353 -1.42 -17.39 33.14
CA THR A 353 -1.09 -16.44 34.21
C THR A 353 0.26 -16.85 34.78
N ILE A 354 1.20 -15.91 34.78
CA ILE A 354 2.55 -16.10 35.28
C ILE A 354 2.79 -15.18 36.48
N GLN A 355 3.63 -15.60 37.42
CA GLN A 355 3.98 -14.89 38.66
C GLN A 355 5.49 -14.72 38.74
N SER A 356 5.99 -13.54 39.10
CA SER A 356 7.44 -13.33 39.21
C SER A 356 8.01 -14.19 40.33
N LEU A 357 9.18 -14.80 40.12
CA LEU A 357 9.89 -15.50 41.20
C LEU A 357 10.48 -14.52 42.22
N SER A 358 10.83 -13.31 41.81
CA SER A 358 11.43 -12.30 42.68
C SER A 358 10.39 -11.53 43.51
N ASP A 359 9.16 -11.42 43.00
CA ASP A 359 8.06 -10.71 43.66
C ASP A 359 6.73 -11.42 43.40
N PRO A 360 6.19 -12.15 44.39
CA PRO A 360 4.92 -12.86 44.27
C PRO A 360 3.69 -11.97 43.97
N GLU A 361 3.75 -10.66 44.20
CA GLU A 361 2.63 -9.77 43.88
C GLU A 361 2.56 -9.45 42.37
N ILE A 362 3.68 -9.54 41.67
CA ILE A 362 3.76 -9.28 40.23
C ILE A 362 3.22 -10.48 39.45
N ARG A 363 2.04 -10.30 38.86
CA ARG A 363 1.37 -11.31 38.02
C ARG A 363 1.01 -10.74 36.66
N HIS A 364 1.25 -11.53 35.61
CA HIS A 364 0.89 -11.16 34.24
C HIS A 364 0.02 -12.23 33.60
N LYS A 365 -0.95 -11.80 32.78
CA LYS A 365 -1.73 -12.68 31.91
C LYS A 365 -1.21 -12.54 30.48
N VAL A 366 -0.59 -13.57 29.95
CA VAL A 366 0.22 -13.52 28.72
C VAL A 366 -0.13 -14.65 27.78
N ASN A 367 -0.19 -14.37 26.48
CA ASN A 367 -0.54 -15.36 25.44
C ASN A 367 0.60 -16.33 25.18
#